data_AF-A0A2V6BSU6-F1
#
_entry.id   AF-A0A2V6BSU6-F1
#
_cell.length_a   1.000
_cell.length_b   1.000
_cell.length_c   1.000
_cell.angle_alpha   90.00
_cell.angle_beta   90.00
_cell.angle_gamma   90.00
#
_symmetry.space_group_name_H-M   'P 1'
#
loop_
_entity.id
_entity.type
_entity.pdbx_description
1 polymer ?
#
loop_
_entity_poly.entity_id
_entity_poly.type
_entity_poly.pdbx_seq_one_letter_code
_entity_poly.pdbx_strand_id
1 'polypeptide(L)'
;MSGKVTAALLLRSNAPGQATVSVVNVKDNNIRYMKTFPQTRNLLKYSSSQRVFALVAVIGLALSPITQAVTPAPDGGYPNLNTAEGDFALQHLTTGVENTALGHGALFSNTTASQNTAVGRAALLLNTTGFQNVAVGFATLLSNNIGFHNTAIGIGALVSNTTGNHNTAAGDLSLSANTTGSFNTVQGAHALTTNIIGSLNTALGVAAGENLTGSNNIDISSGGVAAEANTIRIGNELPFTDREGLMHPAHSITFIAGISGATVSGTAVVVNNQGQLGVSPSSARFKDEIKPMDNASESILALKPVTFRYKKDIDSAGTPQFGLVAEDVERINPDLVVRDKNGEAYTVRYDAVNAMLLNEFLKEHRKVHELEVNAASQQKQIEALTAGLQKVSAQVEATRSKPEIAMDNQ
;
A
#
# COMPACT_ATOMS: atom_id res chain seq x y z
N MET A 1 53.83 -25.65 31.45
CA MET A 1 53.15 -24.82 32.46
C MET A 1 54.12 -23.74 32.93
N SER A 2 53.99 -22.51 32.43
CA SER A 2 54.75 -21.35 32.93
C SER A 2 53.74 -20.29 33.34
N GLY A 3 53.55 -20.14 34.64
CA GLY A 3 52.59 -19.20 35.22
C GLY A 3 53.10 -17.77 35.09
N LYS A 4 52.32 -16.91 34.42
CA LYS A 4 52.58 -15.47 34.34
C LYS A 4 52.50 -14.87 35.75
N VAL A 5 53.55 -14.18 36.16
CA VAL A 5 53.56 -13.34 37.38
C VAL A 5 53.03 -11.97 36.96
N THR A 6 51.92 -11.53 37.57
CA THR A 6 51.37 -10.19 37.34
C THR A 6 51.83 -9.28 38.48
N ALA A 7 52.72 -8.33 38.18
CA ALA A 7 53.06 -7.27 39.11
C ALA A 7 52.12 -6.08 38.85
N ALA A 8 51.42 -5.62 39.90
CA ALA A 8 50.55 -4.45 39.82
C ALA A 8 51.17 -3.30 40.63
N LEU A 9 51.12 -2.09 40.07
CA LEU A 9 51.60 -0.87 40.72
C LEU A 9 50.40 -0.15 41.36
N LEU A 10 50.41 0.00 42.69
CA LEU A 10 49.36 0.69 43.43
C LEU A 10 49.88 2.06 43.87
N LEU A 11 49.24 3.11 43.37
CA LEU A 11 49.48 4.50 43.75
C LEU A 11 48.41 4.92 44.74
N ARG A 12 48.81 5.26 45.97
CA ARG A 12 47.93 5.91 46.96
C ARG A 12 48.40 7.34 47.19
N SER A 13 47.47 8.28 47.14
CA SER A 13 47.67 9.68 47.50
C SER A 13 47.17 9.90 48.91
N ASN A 14 48.06 10.16 49.86
CA ASN A 14 47.68 10.40 51.26
C ASN A 14 47.71 11.89 51.66
N ALA A 15 48.23 12.80 50.81
CA ALA A 15 48.20 14.27 50.95
C ALA A 15 48.80 14.96 49.70
N PRO A 16 48.65 16.29 49.50
CA PRO A 16 49.24 17.00 48.36
C PRO A 16 50.77 16.93 48.42
N GLY A 17 51.39 16.39 47.37
CA GLY A 17 52.86 16.32 47.23
C GLY A 17 53.53 15.05 47.76
N GLN A 18 52.79 14.05 48.23
CA GLN A 18 53.35 12.74 48.60
C GLN A 18 52.61 11.60 47.91
N ALA A 19 53.27 10.99 46.92
CA ALA A 19 52.82 9.75 46.29
C ALA A 19 53.71 8.59 46.74
N THR A 20 53.12 7.54 47.29
CA THR A 20 53.82 6.29 47.59
C THR A 20 53.56 5.27 46.48
N VAL A 21 54.65 4.77 45.89
CA VAL A 21 54.61 3.69 44.90
C VAL A 21 54.92 2.38 45.61
N SER A 22 54.00 1.42 45.54
CA SER A 22 54.21 0.06 46.05
C SER A 22 54.16 -0.95 44.90
N VAL A 23 55.12 -1.86 44.86
CA VAL A 23 55.12 -2.99 43.91
C VAL A 23 54.49 -4.19 44.61
N VAL A 24 53.40 -4.69 44.04
CA VAL A 24 52.69 -5.86 44.56
C VAL A 24 52.90 -7.04 43.61
N ASN A 25 53.35 -8.17 44.15
CA ASN A 25 53.39 -9.44 43.43
C ASN A 25 52.12 -10.21 43.75
N VAL A 26 51.30 -10.49 42.73
CA VAL A 26 50.08 -11.29 42.87
C VAL A 26 50.35 -12.68 42.32
N LYS A 27 50.45 -13.65 43.22
CA LYS A 27 50.51 -15.08 42.89
C LYS A 27 49.59 -15.81 43.86
N ASP A 28 48.66 -16.61 43.32
CA ASP A 28 47.75 -17.48 44.08
C ASP A 28 46.98 -16.75 45.20
N ASN A 29 46.38 -15.61 44.85
CA ASN A 29 45.46 -14.82 45.68
C ASN A 29 45.98 -14.31 47.04
N ASN A 30 47.29 -14.29 47.27
CA ASN A 30 47.93 -13.68 48.44
C ASN A 30 48.71 -12.42 48.06
N ILE A 31 48.41 -11.29 48.71
CA ILE A 31 49.07 -9.99 48.51
C ILE A 31 50.27 -9.86 49.45
N ARG A 32 51.49 -9.73 48.91
CA ARG A 32 52.69 -9.33 49.69
C ARG A 32 53.24 -7.99 49.18
N TYR A 33 53.38 -7.02 50.10
CA TYR A 33 53.95 -5.70 49.80
C TYR A 33 55.47 -5.76 49.72
N MET A 34 56.04 -5.44 48.55
CA MET A 34 57.49 -5.30 48.41
C MET A 34 57.89 -3.83 48.37
N LYS A 35 58.48 -3.39 49.49
CA LYS A 35 59.32 -2.19 49.68
C LYS A 35 58.71 -0.82 49.28
N THR A 36 58.67 0.07 50.26
CA THR A 36 58.28 1.48 50.10
C THR A 36 59.51 2.34 49.82
N PHE A 37 59.46 3.21 48.79
CA PHE A 37 60.54 4.15 48.48
C PHE A 37 60.09 5.61 48.74
N PRO A 38 60.79 6.36 49.61
CA PRO A 38 60.58 7.80 49.73
C PRO A 38 61.40 8.55 48.66
N GLN A 39 60.77 9.45 47.91
CA GLN A 39 61.50 10.36 47.03
C GLN A 39 61.96 11.61 47.77
N THR A 40 63.28 11.83 47.80
CA THR A 40 63.91 13.16 47.69
C THR A 40 65.42 12.97 47.55
N ARG A 41 65.95 12.72 46.34
CA ARG A 41 67.39 12.92 46.07
C ARG A 41 67.67 13.39 44.63
N ASN A 42 68.41 14.49 44.56
CA ASN A 42 68.91 15.20 43.37
C ASN A 42 69.45 14.29 42.26
N LEU A 43 68.98 14.51 41.03
CA LEU A 43 69.37 13.79 39.80
C LEU A 43 70.80 14.10 39.30
N LEU A 44 71.55 14.98 39.96
CA LEU A 44 72.91 15.40 39.54
C LEU A 44 74.04 14.43 39.94
N LYS A 45 73.76 13.38 40.72
CA LYS A 45 74.79 12.44 41.25
C LYS A 45 75.00 11.15 40.43
N TYR A 46 74.32 10.97 39.31
CA TYR A 46 74.45 9.75 38.50
C TYR A 46 75.61 9.85 37.49
N SER A 47 76.34 8.76 37.31
CA SER A 47 77.40 8.61 36.29
C SER A 47 76.84 8.67 34.87
N SER A 48 77.67 9.02 33.89
CA SER A 48 77.25 9.24 32.49
C SER A 48 76.46 8.07 31.90
N SER A 49 76.82 6.83 32.26
CA SER A 49 76.12 5.60 31.83
C SER A 49 74.73 5.44 32.46
N GLN A 50 74.55 5.87 33.71
CA GLN A 50 73.25 5.81 34.41
C GLN A 50 72.26 6.86 33.89
N ARG A 51 72.75 8.01 33.41
CA ARG A 51 71.92 9.02 32.75
C ARG A 51 71.45 8.55 31.36
N VAL A 52 72.31 7.87 30.62
CA VAL A 52 71.94 7.25 29.33
C VAL A 52 70.90 6.16 29.54
N PHE A 53 71.03 5.33 30.58
CA PHE A 53 70.02 4.31 30.89
C PHE A 53 68.67 4.90 31.28
N ALA A 54 68.65 5.98 32.07
CA ALA A 54 67.42 6.70 32.39
C ALA A 54 66.79 7.36 31.15
N LEU A 55 67.60 7.93 30.26
CA LEU A 55 67.14 8.54 29.01
C LEU A 55 66.59 7.48 28.03
N VAL A 56 67.26 6.33 27.90
CA VAL A 56 66.82 5.19 27.07
C VAL A 56 65.57 4.53 27.65
N ALA A 57 65.42 4.47 28.98
CA ALA A 57 64.20 3.98 29.61
C ALA A 57 63.02 4.94 29.41
N VAL A 58 63.25 6.25 29.46
CA VAL A 58 62.21 7.27 29.16
C VAL A 58 61.85 7.28 27.68
N ILE A 59 62.82 7.15 26.78
CA ILE A 59 62.58 7.01 25.33
C ILE A 59 61.90 5.68 25.00
N GLY A 60 62.28 4.58 25.67
CA GLY A 60 61.66 3.26 25.51
C GLY A 60 60.24 3.18 26.07
N LEU A 61 59.93 3.94 27.13
CA LEU A 61 58.56 4.10 27.62
C LEU A 61 57.74 5.03 26.71
N ALA A 62 58.36 6.08 26.15
CA ALA A 62 57.72 6.95 25.14
C ALA A 62 57.51 6.25 23.79
N LEU A 63 58.26 5.18 23.50
CA LEU A 63 58.12 4.32 22.32
C LEU A 63 57.38 3.00 22.61
N SER A 64 56.89 2.78 23.83
CA SER A 64 56.14 1.58 24.18
C SER A 64 54.65 1.76 23.82
N PRO A 65 54.02 0.86 23.04
CA PRO A 65 52.62 0.96 22.66
C PRO A 65 51.69 0.47 23.80
N ILE A 66 51.87 1.01 25.01
CA ILE A 66 50.98 0.72 26.15
C ILE A 66 50.62 2.04 26.85
N THR A 67 50.00 2.91 26.07
CA THR A 67 48.96 3.81 26.55
C THR A 67 47.81 3.63 25.57
N GLN A 68 46.81 2.84 25.96
CA GLN A 68 45.53 2.80 25.26
C GLN A 68 44.79 4.13 25.49
N ALA A 69 45.30 5.19 24.86
CA ALA A 69 44.43 6.20 24.30
C ALA A 69 43.83 5.55 23.05
N VAL A 70 42.50 5.37 23.05
CA VAL A 70 41.78 4.80 21.92
C VAL A 70 42.14 5.63 20.69
N THR A 71 42.75 4.97 19.71
CA THR A 71 43.08 5.55 18.41
C THR A 71 42.28 4.78 17.36
N PRO A 72 41.46 5.48 16.57
CA PRO A 72 41.27 6.93 16.56
C PRO A 72 40.49 7.47 17.79
N ALA A 73 40.58 8.78 18.01
CA ALA A 73 40.13 9.50 19.22
C ALA A 73 38.61 9.44 19.47
N PRO A 74 38.13 9.65 20.71
CA PRO A 74 36.72 9.45 21.10
C PRO A 74 35.67 10.37 20.44
N ASP A 75 36.05 11.46 19.77
CA ASP A 75 35.11 12.40 19.12
C ASP A 75 35.80 13.33 18.09
N GLY A 76 36.94 12.91 17.52
CA GLY A 76 37.65 13.67 16.49
C GLY A 76 36.95 13.58 15.14
N GLY A 77 36.75 14.72 14.46
CA GLY A 77 36.21 14.75 13.09
C GLY A 77 37.03 13.86 12.16
N TYR A 78 36.38 12.88 11.54
CA TYR A 78 37.05 11.97 10.63
C TYR A 78 37.36 12.70 9.32
N PRO A 79 38.47 12.35 8.62
CA PRO A 79 38.77 12.92 7.31
C PRO A 79 37.57 12.85 6.36
N ASN A 80 37.48 13.81 5.43
CA ASN A 80 36.41 13.90 4.44
C ASN A 80 35.00 14.04 5.04
N LEU A 81 34.87 14.75 6.16
CA LEU A 81 33.58 15.06 6.80
C LEU A 81 32.82 13.80 7.28
N ASN A 82 33.54 12.74 7.63
CA ASN A 82 32.94 11.54 8.18
C ASN A 82 32.77 11.65 9.72
N THR A 83 31.83 10.90 10.28
CA THR A 83 31.62 10.70 11.72
C THR A 83 31.48 9.21 11.98
N ALA A 84 32.27 8.64 12.89
CA ALA A 84 32.16 7.24 13.29
C ALA A 84 32.23 7.10 14.82
N GLU A 85 31.34 6.28 15.39
CA GLU A 85 31.33 5.97 16.81
C GLU A 85 30.83 4.53 17.03
N GLY A 86 31.59 3.74 17.80
CA GLY A 86 31.34 2.32 18.05
C GLY A 86 32.30 1.37 17.33
N ASP A 87 32.48 0.18 17.91
CA ASP A 87 33.45 -0.81 17.42
C ASP A 87 33.20 -1.16 15.95
N PHE A 88 34.27 -1.09 15.16
CA PHE A 88 34.29 -1.37 13.72
C PHE A 88 33.43 -0.45 12.83
N ALA A 89 32.96 0.69 13.34
CA ALA A 89 32.28 1.69 12.52
C ALA A 89 33.24 2.26 11.44
N LEU A 90 32.80 2.30 10.18
CA LEU A 90 33.58 2.79 9.02
C LEU A 90 34.98 2.16 8.84
N GLN A 91 35.21 0.94 9.32
CA GLN A 91 36.56 0.33 9.36
C GLN A 91 37.25 0.21 7.98
N HIS A 92 36.49 -0.05 6.91
CA HIS A 92 37.04 -0.27 5.56
C HIS A 92 36.98 0.97 4.64
N LEU A 93 36.71 2.16 5.20
CA LEU A 93 36.60 3.38 4.41
C LEU A 93 37.94 3.77 3.77
N THR A 94 37.93 4.00 2.46
CA THR A 94 39.11 4.43 1.68
C THR A 94 38.98 5.87 1.18
N THR A 95 38.00 6.16 0.32
CA THR A 95 37.82 7.49 -0.32
C THR A 95 36.43 8.11 -0.13
N GLY A 96 35.52 7.41 0.54
CA GLY A 96 34.17 7.93 0.77
C GLY A 96 34.14 9.15 1.68
N VAL A 97 33.14 10.01 1.49
CA VAL A 97 33.02 11.31 2.16
C VAL A 97 31.63 11.47 2.81
N GLU A 98 31.52 12.33 3.83
CA GLU A 98 30.25 12.74 4.42
C GLU A 98 29.38 11.60 4.98
N ASN A 99 29.98 10.53 5.50
CA ASN A 99 29.24 9.43 6.13
C ASN A 99 29.13 9.62 7.65
N THR A 100 27.98 9.24 8.23
CA THR A 100 27.76 9.15 9.67
C THR A 100 27.51 7.69 10.05
N ALA A 101 28.32 7.12 10.93
CA ALA A 101 28.24 5.74 11.38
C ALA A 101 28.25 5.67 12.91
N LEU A 102 27.08 5.44 13.53
CA LEU A 102 26.92 5.35 14.97
C LEU A 102 26.41 3.95 15.36
N GLY A 103 27.26 3.11 15.92
CA GLY A 103 26.94 1.78 16.40
C GLY A 103 27.94 0.70 15.97
N HIS A 104 27.96 -0.42 16.69
CA HIS A 104 28.85 -1.53 16.39
C HIS A 104 28.64 -2.05 14.96
N GLY A 105 29.68 -1.96 14.13
CA GLY A 105 29.69 -2.38 12.74
C GLY A 105 28.85 -1.49 11.80
N ALA A 106 28.47 -0.28 12.19
CA ALA A 106 27.80 0.65 11.28
C ALA A 106 28.72 0.99 10.09
N LEU A 107 28.24 0.80 8.85
CA LEU A 107 29.02 1.03 7.61
C LEU A 107 30.38 0.29 7.55
N PHE A 108 30.47 -0.89 8.17
CA PHE A 108 31.71 -1.67 8.28
C PHE A 108 32.44 -1.91 6.94
N SER A 109 31.69 -2.29 5.90
CA SER A 109 32.24 -2.67 4.59
C SER A 109 32.36 -1.49 3.60
N ASN A 110 32.05 -0.27 4.04
CA ASN A 110 31.99 0.89 3.17
C ASN A 110 33.38 1.25 2.66
N THR A 111 33.62 1.22 1.35
CA THR A 111 34.95 1.47 0.77
C THR A 111 35.02 2.87 0.16
N THR A 112 34.17 3.17 -0.82
CA THR A 112 34.21 4.44 -1.58
C THR A 112 32.91 5.22 -1.50
N ALA A 113 31.88 4.70 -0.83
CA ALA A 113 30.57 5.33 -0.82
C ALA A 113 30.50 6.56 0.11
N SER A 114 29.62 7.48 -0.25
CA SER A 114 29.51 8.80 0.37
C SER A 114 28.09 9.11 0.82
N GLN A 115 27.95 10.05 1.73
CA GLN A 115 26.66 10.62 2.16
C GLN A 115 25.70 9.60 2.78
N ASN A 116 26.21 8.55 3.43
CA ASN A 116 25.37 7.58 4.13
C ASN A 116 25.23 7.94 5.62
N THR A 117 24.04 7.76 6.18
CA THR A 117 23.77 7.83 7.61
C THR A 117 23.38 6.45 8.11
N ALA A 118 24.17 5.86 9.01
CA ALA A 118 23.94 4.57 9.64
C ALA A 118 23.94 4.74 11.16
N VAL A 119 22.79 4.55 11.79
CA VAL A 119 22.62 4.67 13.24
C VAL A 119 21.99 3.39 13.77
N GLY A 120 22.78 2.60 14.50
CA GLY A 120 22.40 1.32 15.06
C GLY A 120 23.41 0.22 14.76
N ARG A 121 23.38 -0.85 15.56
CA ARG A 121 24.25 -2.01 15.37
C ARG A 121 23.96 -2.66 14.01
N ALA A 122 25.02 -2.84 13.22
CA ALA A 122 24.99 -3.43 11.88
C ALA A 122 24.12 -2.67 10.85
N ALA A 123 23.81 -1.38 11.08
CA ALA A 123 23.17 -0.55 10.07
C ALA A 123 24.12 -0.35 8.86
N LEU A 124 23.64 -0.64 7.64
CA LEU A 124 24.45 -0.58 6.41
C LEU A 124 25.77 -1.39 6.46
N LEU A 125 25.81 -2.49 7.22
CA LEU A 125 27.03 -3.27 7.47
C LEU A 125 27.77 -3.70 6.18
N LEU A 126 27.02 -4.14 5.16
CA LEU A 126 27.57 -4.68 3.91
C LEU A 126 27.56 -3.68 2.74
N ASN A 127 27.31 -2.39 3.01
CA ASN A 127 27.39 -1.33 2.01
C ASN A 127 28.82 -1.13 1.54
N THR A 128 29.07 -1.27 0.24
CA THR A 128 30.41 -1.10 -0.34
C THR A 128 30.54 0.22 -1.09
N THR A 129 29.65 0.46 -2.08
CA THR A 129 29.66 1.65 -2.94
C THR A 129 28.32 2.37 -3.01
N GLY A 130 27.27 1.86 -2.35
CA GLY A 130 25.96 2.51 -2.28
C GLY A 130 26.00 3.83 -1.52
N PHE A 131 25.47 4.90 -2.09
CA PHE A 131 25.58 6.26 -1.55
C PHE A 131 24.20 6.86 -1.21
N GLN A 132 24.20 7.90 -0.39
CA GLN A 132 22.97 8.64 -0.02
C GLN A 132 21.88 7.77 0.61
N ASN A 133 22.27 6.78 1.42
CA ASN A 133 21.34 5.95 2.20
C ASN A 133 21.21 6.44 3.65
N VAL A 134 20.02 6.33 4.22
CA VAL A 134 19.73 6.56 5.64
C VAL A 134 19.23 5.26 6.24
N ALA A 135 19.91 4.75 7.27
CA ALA A 135 19.59 3.52 7.98
C ALA A 135 19.59 3.79 9.49
N VAL A 136 18.43 3.69 10.12
CA VAL A 136 18.26 3.94 11.57
C VAL A 136 17.57 2.75 12.22
N GLY A 137 18.30 1.99 13.03
CA GLY A 137 17.81 0.79 13.72
C GLY A 137 18.82 -0.36 13.73
N PHE A 138 18.45 -1.45 14.39
CA PHE A 138 19.25 -2.67 14.40
C PHE A 138 19.14 -3.39 13.04
N ALA A 139 20.29 -3.71 12.42
CA ALA A 139 20.37 -4.44 11.15
C ALA A 139 19.57 -3.81 9.99
N THR A 140 19.33 -2.50 10.03
CA THR A 140 18.62 -1.75 9.00
C THR A 140 19.50 -1.63 7.75
N LEU A 141 18.96 -1.92 6.56
CA LEU A 141 19.72 -1.95 5.29
C LEU A 141 21.01 -2.81 5.33
N LEU A 142 21.04 -3.85 6.17
CA LEU A 142 22.25 -4.64 6.46
C LEU A 142 22.96 -5.14 5.19
N SER A 143 22.20 -5.65 4.21
CA SER A 143 22.73 -6.28 3.00
C SER A 143 22.88 -5.35 1.81
N ASN A 144 22.61 -4.04 1.97
CA ASN A 144 22.69 -3.08 0.87
C ASN A 144 24.11 -3.06 0.35
N ASN A 145 24.37 -3.47 -0.89
CA ASN A 145 25.73 -3.55 -1.43
C ASN A 145 26.06 -2.29 -2.23
N ILE A 146 25.25 -2.02 -3.26
CA ILE A 146 25.43 -0.90 -4.20
C ILE A 146 24.19 -0.01 -4.32
N GLY A 147 23.09 -0.38 -3.66
CA GLY A 147 21.85 0.40 -3.68
C GLY A 147 22.04 1.81 -3.11
N PHE A 148 21.34 2.78 -3.67
CA PHE A 148 21.49 4.20 -3.32
C PHE A 148 20.13 4.89 -3.13
N HIS A 149 20.13 6.03 -2.45
CA HIS A 149 18.93 6.81 -2.14
C HIS A 149 17.86 6.04 -1.35
N ASN A 150 18.23 5.10 -0.49
CA ASN A 150 17.27 4.39 0.36
C ASN A 150 17.17 5.05 1.74
N THR A 151 15.95 5.22 2.26
CA THR A 151 15.70 5.64 3.64
C THR A 151 15.01 4.49 4.38
N ALA A 152 15.64 3.98 5.43
CA ALA A 152 15.14 2.86 6.20
C ALA A 152 15.21 3.20 7.70
N ILE A 153 14.07 3.08 8.39
CA ILE A 153 13.94 3.39 9.81
C ILE A 153 13.15 2.26 10.48
N GLY A 154 13.74 1.61 11.48
CA GLY A 154 13.15 0.47 12.15
C GLY A 154 14.06 -0.76 12.13
N ILE A 155 13.82 -1.67 13.06
CA ILE A 155 14.60 -2.90 13.19
C ILE A 155 14.39 -3.76 11.93
N GLY A 156 15.48 -4.12 11.26
CA GLY A 156 15.45 -4.96 10.06
C GLY A 156 14.69 -4.37 8.85
N ALA A 157 14.37 -3.08 8.84
CA ALA A 157 13.80 -2.42 7.66
C ALA A 157 14.79 -2.52 6.49
N LEU A 158 14.31 -2.97 5.32
CA LEU A 158 15.13 -3.19 4.11
C LEU A 158 16.38 -4.09 4.33
N VAL A 159 16.36 -5.01 5.32
CA VAL A 159 17.52 -5.81 5.72
C VAL A 159 18.18 -6.60 4.58
N SER A 160 17.39 -7.10 3.62
CA SER A 160 17.87 -7.88 2.48
C SER A 160 18.09 -7.08 1.20
N ASN A 161 17.92 -5.75 1.20
CA ASN A 161 18.10 -4.93 0.00
C ASN A 161 19.53 -5.11 -0.50
N THR A 162 19.74 -5.41 -1.78
CA THR A 162 21.08 -5.57 -2.36
C THR A 162 21.40 -4.44 -3.34
N THR A 163 20.50 -4.18 -4.29
CA THR A 163 20.69 -3.20 -5.37
C THR A 163 19.47 -2.30 -5.60
N GLY A 164 18.38 -2.51 -4.85
CA GLY A 164 17.20 -1.66 -4.92
C GLY A 164 17.53 -0.21 -4.55
N ASN A 165 16.95 0.74 -5.27
CA ASN A 165 17.20 2.17 -5.11
C ASN A 165 15.92 2.93 -4.79
N HIS A 166 16.06 4.12 -4.21
CA HIS A 166 14.93 5.03 -3.97
C HIS A 166 13.79 4.41 -3.15
N ASN A 167 14.09 3.50 -2.23
CA ASN A 167 13.08 2.94 -1.32
C ASN A 167 13.02 3.75 -0.02
N THR A 168 11.81 4.04 0.45
CA THR A 168 11.57 4.59 1.79
C THR A 168 10.80 3.55 2.59
N ALA A 169 11.36 3.06 3.70
CA ALA A 169 10.75 2.06 4.55
C ALA A 169 10.84 2.46 6.03
N ALA A 170 9.69 2.67 6.67
CA ALA A 170 9.60 3.04 8.07
C ALA A 170 8.71 2.06 8.84
N GLY A 171 9.30 1.26 9.72
CA GLY A 171 8.61 0.25 10.51
C GLY A 171 9.47 -0.99 10.74
N ASP A 172 9.19 -1.73 11.81
CA ASP A 172 9.81 -3.03 12.07
C ASP A 172 9.62 -3.97 10.87
N LEU A 173 10.73 -4.52 10.38
CA LEU A 173 10.79 -5.45 9.23
C LEU A 173 10.08 -4.96 7.96
N SER A 174 9.83 -3.66 7.84
CA SER A 174 9.23 -3.07 6.64
C SER A 174 10.12 -3.31 5.42
N LEU A 175 9.51 -3.84 4.34
CA LEU A 175 10.17 -4.15 3.08
C LEU A 175 11.41 -5.08 3.25
N SER A 176 11.39 -5.96 4.26
CA SER A 176 12.57 -6.74 4.69
C SER A 176 13.10 -7.72 3.66
N ALA A 177 12.24 -8.34 2.83
CA ALA A 177 12.67 -9.30 1.80
C ALA A 177 13.09 -8.66 0.46
N ASN A 178 13.01 -7.33 0.32
CA ASN A 178 13.37 -6.66 -0.92
C ASN A 178 14.83 -6.89 -1.25
N THR A 179 15.14 -7.22 -2.50
CA THR A 179 16.52 -7.41 -2.98
C THR A 179 16.85 -6.37 -4.05
N THR A 180 16.04 -6.30 -5.11
CA THR A 180 16.27 -5.42 -6.26
C THR A 180 15.12 -4.44 -6.53
N GLY A 181 13.98 -4.59 -5.86
CA GLY A 181 12.83 -3.70 -6.03
C GLY A 181 13.20 -2.26 -5.67
N SER A 182 12.68 -1.31 -6.45
CA SER A 182 13.02 0.12 -6.35
C SER A 182 11.78 0.99 -6.29
N PHE A 183 11.93 2.22 -5.82
CA PHE A 183 10.85 3.22 -5.77
C PHE A 183 9.65 2.79 -4.91
N ASN A 184 9.88 2.01 -3.84
CA ASN A 184 8.82 1.64 -2.91
C ASN A 184 8.74 2.64 -1.74
N THR A 185 7.53 3.00 -1.32
CA THR A 185 7.26 3.84 -0.16
C THR A 185 6.43 3.07 0.86
N VAL A 186 7.00 2.79 2.02
CA VAL A 186 6.45 1.85 3.00
C VAL A 186 6.46 2.47 4.38
N GLN A 187 5.31 2.44 5.05
CA GLN A 187 5.17 2.86 6.44
C GLN A 187 4.28 1.90 7.21
N GLY A 188 4.85 1.18 8.17
CA GLY A 188 4.15 0.22 9.02
C GLY A 188 5.01 -1.00 9.36
N ALA A 189 4.79 -1.57 10.54
CA ALA A 189 5.43 -2.83 10.90
C ALA A 189 4.98 -3.95 9.94
N HIS A 190 5.92 -4.75 9.45
CA HIS A 190 5.70 -5.86 8.53
C HIS A 190 5.06 -5.52 7.17
N ALA A 191 4.98 -4.24 6.79
CA ALA A 191 4.48 -3.84 5.47
C ALA A 191 5.45 -4.25 4.35
N LEU A 192 4.92 -4.76 3.22
CA LEU A 192 5.66 -5.33 2.08
C LEU A 192 6.75 -6.35 2.45
N THR A 193 6.59 -7.11 3.53
CA THR A 193 7.61 -8.07 4.00
C THR A 193 7.94 -9.18 3.00
N THR A 194 7.06 -9.48 2.04
CA THR A 194 7.31 -10.50 1.00
C THR A 194 7.75 -9.94 -0.34
N ASN A 195 7.80 -8.61 -0.49
CA ASN A 195 8.16 -7.99 -1.77
C ASN A 195 9.65 -8.16 -2.05
N ILE A 196 10.02 -9.08 -2.95
CA ILE A 196 11.43 -9.37 -3.29
C ILE A 196 11.95 -8.44 -4.39
N ILE A 197 11.18 -8.28 -5.48
CA ILE A 197 11.59 -7.55 -6.69
C ILE A 197 10.60 -6.46 -7.12
N GLY A 198 9.40 -6.44 -6.53
CA GLY A 198 8.36 -5.48 -6.91
C GLY A 198 8.81 -4.05 -6.66
N SER A 199 8.45 -3.18 -7.60
CA SER A 199 8.84 -1.77 -7.61
C SER A 199 7.62 -0.88 -7.67
N LEU A 200 7.79 0.40 -7.36
CA LEU A 200 6.72 1.42 -7.45
C LEU A 200 5.52 1.14 -6.53
N ASN A 201 5.70 0.41 -5.43
CA ASN A 201 4.63 0.11 -4.49
C ASN A 201 4.56 1.16 -3.37
N THR A 202 3.35 1.57 -2.98
CA THR A 202 3.08 2.34 -1.76
C THR A 202 2.31 1.47 -0.78
N ALA A 203 2.83 1.28 0.43
CA ALA A 203 2.17 0.47 1.47
C ALA A 203 2.12 1.23 2.79
N LEU A 204 0.92 1.50 3.30
CA LEU A 204 0.69 2.29 4.51
C LEU A 204 -0.18 1.51 5.51
N GLY A 205 0.34 1.26 6.70
CA GLY A 205 -0.33 0.50 7.76
C GLY A 205 0.42 -0.76 8.17
N VAL A 206 0.07 -1.32 9.32
CA VAL A 206 0.62 -2.60 9.79
C VAL A 206 0.26 -3.70 8.79
N ALA A 207 1.26 -4.49 8.39
CA ALA A 207 1.12 -5.56 7.40
C ALA A 207 0.51 -5.11 6.06
N ALA A 208 0.61 -3.82 5.71
CA ALA A 208 0.14 -3.34 4.41
C ALA A 208 0.95 -3.97 3.26
N GLY A 209 0.27 -4.54 2.28
CA GLY A 209 0.84 -5.27 1.15
C GLY A 209 1.69 -6.47 1.57
N GLU A 210 1.42 -7.09 2.72
CA GLU A 210 2.20 -8.25 3.20
C GLU A 210 2.27 -9.38 2.17
N ASN A 211 1.22 -9.58 1.37
CA ASN A 211 1.15 -10.60 0.32
C ASN A 211 1.59 -10.10 -1.06
N LEU A 212 1.95 -8.82 -1.19
CA LEU A 212 2.20 -8.18 -2.46
C LEU A 212 3.60 -8.52 -2.98
N THR A 213 3.64 -9.12 -4.17
CA THR A 213 4.89 -9.44 -4.89
C THR A 213 5.04 -8.74 -6.24
N GLY A 214 3.96 -8.13 -6.74
CA GLY A 214 3.95 -7.38 -8.00
C GLY A 214 4.37 -5.92 -7.82
N SER A 215 4.14 -5.10 -8.86
CA SER A 215 4.66 -3.73 -8.94
C SER A 215 3.56 -2.71 -9.23
N ASN A 216 3.81 -1.45 -8.89
CA ASN A 216 2.93 -0.31 -9.16
C ASN A 216 1.57 -0.40 -8.43
N ASN A 217 1.56 -0.77 -7.16
CA ASN A 217 0.34 -0.84 -6.36
C ASN A 217 0.33 0.16 -5.20
N ILE A 218 -0.87 0.47 -4.70
CA ILE A 218 -1.08 1.29 -3.51
C ILE A 218 -1.97 0.49 -2.54
N ASP A 219 -1.39 0.04 -1.43
CA ASP A 219 -2.07 -0.70 -0.37
C ASP A 219 -2.12 0.13 0.92
N ILE A 220 -3.32 0.57 1.32
CA ILE A 220 -3.53 1.31 2.57
C ILE A 220 -4.35 0.44 3.51
N SER A 221 -3.73 -0.01 4.60
CA SER A 221 -4.31 -0.96 5.55
C SER A 221 -4.93 -2.17 4.85
N SER A 222 -4.29 -2.62 3.77
CA SER A 222 -4.70 -3.76 2.95
C SER A 222 -3.58 -4.80 2.91
N GLY A 223 -3.89 -6.09 3.05
CA GLY A 223 -2.87 -7.15 2.99
C GLY A 223 -2.25 -7.36 1.61
N GLY A 224 -2.80 -6.72 0.57
CA GLY A 224 -2.39 -6.89 -0.82
C GLY A 224 -2.73 -8.25 -1.40
N VAL A 225 -2.55 -8.39 -2.72
CA VAL A 225 -2.74 -9.65 -3.44
C VAL A 225 -1.45 -10.04 -4.16
N ALA A 226 -1.08 -11.31 -4.07
CA ALA A 226 0.15 -11.81 -4.71
C ALA A 226 0.13 -11.57 -6.23
N ALA A 227 1.27 -11.16 -6.77
CA ALA A 227 1.50 -10.81 -8.17
C ALA A 227 0.61 -9.69 -8.74
N GLU A 228 -0.21 -9.03 -7.91
CA GLU A 228 -1.04 -7.91 -8.35
C GLU A 228 -0.17 -6.73 -8.79
N ALA A 229 -0.62 -6.04 -9.83
CA ALA A 229 0.08 -4.88 -10.39
C ALA A 229 -0.93 -3.82 -10.80
N ASN A 230 -0.52 -2.54 -10.75
CA ASN A 230 -1.33 -1.41 -11.18
C ASN A 230 -2.66 -1.27 -10.42
N THR A 231 -2.71 -1.68 -9.15
CA THR A 231 -3.94 -1.74 -8.36
C THR A 231 -3.87 -0.87 -7.11
N ILE A 232 -5.01 -0.28 -6.75
CA ILE A 232 -5.19 0.48 -5.52
C ILE A 232 -6.15 -0.29 -4.60
N ARG A 233 -5.72 -0.57 -3.37
CA ARG A 233 -6.54 -1.15 -2.31
C ARG A 233 -6.52 -0.28 -1.07
N ILE A 234 -7.71 0.04 -0.56
CA ILE A 234 -7.88 0.81 0.67
C ILE A 234 -8.77 0.00 1.60
N GLY A 235 -8.17 -0.48 2.69
CA GLY A 235 -8.80 -1.40 3.64
C GLY A 235 -8.83 -2.85 3.16
N ASN A 236 -9.53 -3.68 3.94
CA ASN A 236 -9.75 -5.10 3.66
C ASN A 236 -11.22 -5.44 3.85
N GLU A 237 -11.77 -6.22 2.92
CA GLU A 237 -13.16 -6.72 2.99
C GLU A 237 -13.30 -7.96 3.88
N LEU A 238 -12.19 -8.68 4.11
CA LEU A 238 -12.11 -9.85 4.97
C LEU A 238 -11.12 -9.59 6.11
N PRO A 239 -11.37 -10.13 7.31
CA PRO A 239 -10.36 -10.12 8.35
C PRO A 239 -9.13 -10.88 7.89
N PHE A 240 -7.94 -10.41 8.27
CA PHE A 240 -6.69 -11.12 8.03
C PHE A 240 -5.86 -11.17 9.31
N THR A 241 -5.03 -12.19 9.45
CA THR A 241 -4.09 -12.32 10.56
C THR A 241 -2.70 -12.09 10.02
N ASP A 242 -1.97 -11.14 10.61
CA ASP A 242 -0.59 -10.85 10.20
C ASP A 242 0.41 -11.90 10.72
N ARG A 243 1.68 -11.74 10.35
CA ARG A 243 2.79 -12.62 10.78
C ARG A 243 2.99 -12.72 12.29
N GLU A 244 2.54 -11.72 13.04
CA GLU A 244 2.65 -11.68 14.50
C GLU A 244 1.42 -12.33 15.17
N GLY A 245 0.47 -12.83 14.38
CA GLY A 245 -0.75 -13.46 14.86
C GLY A 245 -1.85 -12.46 15.26
N LEU A 246 -1.68 -11.17 14.96
CA LEU A 246 -2.70 -10.16 15.24
C LEU A 246 -3.78 -10.19 14.15
N MET A 247 -5.03 -10.32 14.58
CA MET A 247 -6.19 -10.26 13.68
C MET A 247 -6.58 -8.81 13.40
N HIS A 248 -6.57 -8.44 12.13
CA HIS A 248 -7.06 -7.18 11.60
C HIS A 248 -8.50 -7.36 11.13
N PRO A 249 -9.47 -6.59 11.67
CA PRO A 249 -10.87 -6.73 11.28
C PRO A 249 -11.13 -6.22 9.85
N ALA A 250 -12.19 -6.73 9.23
CA ALA A 250 -12.69 -6.21 7.98
C ALA A 250 -13.29 -4.80 8.14
N HIS A 251 -13.13 -3.97 7.12
CA HIS A 251 -13.82 -2.69 7.00
C HIS A 251 -15.20 -2.94 6.39
N SER A 252 -16.26 -2.40 7.02
CA SER A 252 -17.65 -2.60 6.58
C SER A 252 -18.30 -1.35 6.01
N ILE A 253 -17.70 -0.17 6.19
CA ILE A 253 -18.25 1.13 5.78
C ILE A 253 -17.09 2.03 5.33
N THR A 254 -17.28 2.78 4.24
CA THR A 254 -16.31 3.76 3.72
C THR A 254 -16.90 5.17 3.77
N PHE A 255 -16.17 6.12 4.37
CA PHE A 255 -16.50 7.54 4.35
C PHE A 255 -15.44 8.31 3.55
N ILE A 256 -15.87 9.04 2.52
CA ILE A 256 -15.00 9.93 1.74
C ILE A 256 -15.55 11.35 1.86
N ALA A 257 -14.76 12.23 2.46
CA ALA A 257 -15.15 13.63 2.64
C ALA A 257 -15.20 14.37 1.28
N GLY A 258 -16.05 15.40 1.18
CA GLY A 258 -16.10 16.28 0.01
C GLY A 258 -16.87 15.75 -1.21
N ILE A 259 -17.45 14.55 -1.13
CA ILE A 259 -18.29 14.00 -2.21
C ILE A 259 -19.74 14.48 -2.16
N SER A 260 -20.29 14.67 -0.95
CA SER A 260 -21.70 15.03 -0.76
C SER A 260 -21.91 16.52 -1.03
N GLY A 261 -22.88 16.84 -1.88
CA GLY A 261 -23.18 18.22 -2.30
C GLY A 261 -22.22 18.81 -3.35
N ALA A 262 -21.22 18.05 -3.80
CA ALA A 262 -20.32 18.48 -4.86
C ALA A 262 -20.97 18.34 -6.24
N THR A 263 -20.95 19.42 -7.04
CA THR A 263 -21.43 19.38 -8.43
C THR A 263 -20.41 18.66 -9.31
N VAL A 264 -20.88 17.72 -10.14
CA VAL A 264 -20.04 16.97 -11.08
C VAL A 264 -20.65 16.96 -12.49
N SER A 265 -19.80 16.86 -13.51
CA SER A 265 -20.15 16.55 -14.89
C SER A 265 -19.31 15.35 -15.32
N GLY A 266 -19.91 14.31 -15.90
CA GLY A 266 -19.21 13.08 -16.26
C GLY A 266 -20.10 11.85 -16.31
N THR A 267 -19.47 10.68 -16.34
CA THR A 267 -20.16 9.37 -16.32
C THR A 267 -20.37 8.89 -14.89
N ALA A 268 -21.49 8.23 -14.61
CA ALA A 268 -21.75 7.63 -13.30
C ALA A 268 -20.75 6.49 -13.01
N VAL A 269 -20.20 6.48 -11.80
CA VAL A 269 -19.35 5.40 -11.29
C VAL A 269 -20.23 4.30 -10.71
N VAL A 270 -19.91 3.05 -11.01
CA VAL A 270 -20.55 1.84 -10.49
C VAL A 270 -19.55 1.02 -9.67
N VAL A 271 -20.08 0.16 -8.80
CA VAL A 271 -19.31 -0.82 -8.02
C VAL A 271 -19.66 -2.21 -8.54
N ASN A 272 -18.67 -3.02 -8.89
CA ASN A 272 -18.91 -4.42 -9.26
C ASN A 272 -18.97 -5.36 -8.04
N ASN A 273 -19.18 -6.65 -8.25
CA ASN A 273 -19.29 -7.63 -7.17
C ASN A 273 -17.96 -7.91 -6.43
N GLN A 274 -16.83 -7.39 -6.91
CA GLN A 274 -15.52 -7.48 -6.25
C GLN A 274 -15.12 -6.16 -5.55
N GLY A 275 -16.07 -5.23 -5.38
CA GLY A 275 -15.80 -3.93 -4.75
C GLY A 275 -15.05 -2.93 -5.65
N GLN A 276 -14.83 -3.24 -6.93
CA GLN A 276 -14.13 -2.34 -7.85
C GLN A 276 -15.03 -1.20 -8.31
N LEU A 277 -14.54 0.03 -8.15
CA LEU A 277 -15.12 1.22 -8.76
C LEU A 277 -14.75 1.32 -10.24
N GLY A 278 -15.73 1.63 -11.09
CA GLY A 278 -15.50 1.82 -12.51
C GLY A 278 -16.67 2.47 -13.22
N VAL A 279 -16.61 2.48 -14.55
CA VAL A 279 -17.71 2.90 -15.42
C VAL A 279 -18.07 1.74 -16.33
N SER A 280 -19.35 1.59 -16.69
CA SER A 280 -19.81 0.54 -17.59
C SER A 280 -19.57 0.94 -19.06
N PRO A 281 -18.58 0.36 -19.77
CA PRO A 281 -18.32 0.71 -21.15
C PRO A 281 -19.47 0.21 -22.06
N SER A 282 -19.85 1.02 -23.05
CA SER A 282 -20.96 0.66 -23.97
C SER A 282 -20.57 0.65 -25.46
N SER A 283 -19.31 0.94 -25.78
CA SER A 283 -18.79 0.90 -27.16
C SER A 283 -18.82 -0.53 -27.73
N ALA A 284 -19.09 -0.66 -29.04
CA ALA A 284 -19.03 -1.93 -29.74
C ALA A 284 -17.67 -2.64 -29.61
N ARG A 285 -16.59 -1.91 -29.34
CA ARG A 285 -15.25 -2.48 -29.09
C ARG A 285 -15.16 -3.41 -27.88
N PHE A 286 -16.11 -3.29 -26.96
CA PHE A 286 -16.14 -4.05 -25.70
C PHE A 286 -17.34 -5.00 -25.64
N LYS A 287 -17.98 -5.28 -26.78
CA LYS A 287 -19.20 -6.08 -26.86
C LYS A 287 -19.08 -7.10 -27.98
N ASP A 288 -19.42 -8.34 -27.65
CA ASP A 288 -19.59 -9.43 -28.61
C ASP A 288 -21.08 -9.80 -28.71
N GLU A 289 -21.44 -10.56 -29.75
CA GLU A 289 -22.80 -11.12 -29.94
C GLU A 289 -23.96 -10.10 -29.92
N ILE A 290 -23.74 -8.93 -30.53
CA ILE A 290 -24.74 -7.85 -30.58
C ILE A 290 -25.91 -8.27 -31.50
N LYS A 291 -27.08 -8.53 -30.90
CA LYS A 291 -28.33 -8.90 -31.59
C LYS A 291 -29.54 -8.12 -31.05
N PRO A 292 -30.65 -8.03 -31.80
CA PRO A 292 -31.91 -7.51 -31.29
C PRO A 292 -32.38 -8.26 -30.02
N MET A 293 -33.09 -7.54 -29.14
CA MET A 293 -33.53 -8.09 -27.86
C MET A 293 -34.81 -8.93 -27.97
N ASP A 294 -35.58 -8.74 -29.05
CA ASP A 294 -36.81 -9.47 -29.36
C ASP A 294 -37.67 -9.70 -28.11
N ASN A 295 -38.08 -10.93 -27.80
CA ASN A 295 -38.98 -11.23 -26.68
C ASN A 295 -38.26 -11.31 -25.33
N ALA A 296 -36.93 -11.17 -25.27
CA ALA A 296 -36.19 -11.24 -24.01
C ALA A 296 -36.58 -10.12 -23.04
N SER A 297 -37.02 -8.97 -23.55
CA SER A 297 -37.49 -7.84 -22.74
C SER A 297 -38.89 -8.01 -22.14
N GLU A 298 -39.69 -8.97 -22.60
CA GLU A 298 -41.08 -9.13 -22.14
C GLU A 298 -41.19 -9.51 -20.66
N SER A 299 -40.13 -10.09 -20.09
CA SER A 299 -40.09 -10.43 -18.65
C SER A 299 -40.34 -9.22 -17.76
N ILE A 300 -40.00 -8.01 -18.21
CA ILE A 300 -40.19 -6.80 -17.41
C ILE A 300 -41.67 -6.45 -17.21
N LEU A 301 -42.56 -6.92 -18.08
CA LEU A 301 -44.00 -6.64 -18.01
C LEU A 301 -44.66 -7.34 -16.81
N ALA A 302 -44.02 -8.37 -16.26
CA ALA A 302 -44.47 -9.05 -15.05
C ALA A 302 -43.96 -8.39 -13.75
N LEU A 303 -43.02 -7.44 -13.84
CA LEU A 303 -42.47 -6.75 -12.68
C LEU A 303 -43.51 -5.82 -12.04
N LYS A 304 -43.45 -5.70 -10.70
CA LYS A 304 -44.37 -4.86 -9.92
C LYS A 304 -43.61 -3.75 -9.20
N PRO A 305 -43.70 -2.49 -9.68
CA PRO A 305 -43.12 -1.35 -8.99
C PRO A 305 -43.73 -1.18 -7.60
N VAL A 306 -42.92 -0.79 -6.63
CA VAL A 306 -43.31 -0.56 -5.24
C VAL A 306 -42.84 0.79 -4.73
N THR A 307 -43.55 1.30 -3.73
CA THR A 307 -43.08 2.40 -2.88
C THR A 307 -42.57 1.84 -1.57
N PHE A 308 -41.41 2.28 -1.10
CA PHE A 308 -40.83 1.79 0.16
C PHE A 308 -40.12 2.90 0.92
N ARG A 309 -39.71 2.61 2.16
CA ARG A 309 -38.80 3.43 2.96
C ARG A 309 -37.69 2.51 3.44
N TYR A 310 -36.45 2.99 3.44
CA TYR A 310 -35.37 2.24 4.07
C TYR A 310 -35.63 2.12 5.58
N LYS A 311 -35.04 1.09 6.20
CA LYS A 311 -35.09 0.92 7.66
C LYS A 311 -34.38 2.11 8.34
N LYS A 312 -34.80 2.45 9.57
CA LYS A 312 -34.36 3.67 10.29
C LYS A 312 -32.86 3.72 10.59
N ASP A 313 -32.20 2.57 10.65
CA ASP A 313 -30.76 2.41 10.81
C ASP A 313 -29.98 2.78 9.53
N ILE A 314 -30.62 2.72 8.36
CA ILE A 314 -30.04 3.11 7.07
C ILE A 314 -30.41 4.55 6.71
N ASP A 315 -31.70 4.89 6.82
CA ASP A 315 -32.21 6.24 6.60
C ASP A 315 -33.10 6.65 7.78
N SER A 316 -32.53 7.44 8.69
CA SER A 316 -33.24 7.94 9.86
C SER A 316 -34.34 8.96 9.51
N ALA A 317 -34.23 9.63 8.35
CA ALA A 317 -35.26 10.56 7.86
C ALA A 317 -36.47 9.81 7.27
N GLY A 318 -36.29 8.54 6.89
CA GLY A 318 -37.34 7.68 6.38
C GLY A 318 -37.94 8.19 5.07
N THR A 319 -37.09 8.64 4.14
CA THR A 319 -37.52 9.24 2.87
C THR A 319 -38.28 8.21 2.01
N PRO A 320 -39.47 8.54 1.46
CA PRO A 320 -40.16 7.67 0.52
C PRO A 320 -39.32 7.44 -0.75
N GLN A 321 -39.20 6.18 -1.15
CA GLN A 321 -38.49 5.73 -2.35
C GLN A 321 -39.43 4.94 -3.27
N PHE A 322 -39.03 4.84 -4.53
CA PHE A 322 -39.72 4.09 -5.58
C PHE A 322 -38.74 3.08 -6.18
N GLY A 323 -39.19 1.87 -6.47
CA GLY A 323 -38.31 0.87 -7.07
C GLY A 323 -38.93 -0.51 -7.18
N LEU A 324 -38.05 -1.52 -7.17
CA LEU A 324 -38.36 -2.94 -7.23
C LEU A 324 -37.71 -3.65 -6.05
N VAL A 325 -38.29 -4.78 -5.62
CA VAL A 325 -37.73 -5.67 -4.60
C VAL A 325 -36.87 -6.72 -5.32
N ALA A 326 -35.60 -6.86 -4.93
CA ALA A 326 -34.64 -7.70 -5.64
C ALA A 326 -35.08 -9.17 -5.70
N GLU A 327 -35.64 -9.70 -4.63
CA GLU A 327 -36.15 -11.06 -4.52
C GLU A 327 -37.38 -11.29 -5.42
N ASP A 328 -38.22 -10.27 -5.61
CA ASP A 328 -39.37 -10.35 -6.51
C ASP A 328 -38.92 -10.35 -7.98
N VAL A 329 -37.90 -9.54 -8.30
CA VAL A 329 -37.27 -9.51 -9.62
C VAL A 329 -36.58 -10.83 -9.91
N GLU A 330 -35.85 -11.40 -8.96
CA GLU A 330 -35.13 -12.67 -9.09
C GLU A 330 -36.06 -13.82 -9.51
N ARG A 331 -37.26 -13.89 -8.93
CA ARG A 331 -38.27 -14.92 -9.28
C ARG A 331 -38.79 -14.80 -10.71
N ILE A 332 -38.75 -13.61 -11.29
CA ILE A 332 -39.24 -13.34 -12.64
C ILE A 332 -38.12 -13.46 -13.67
N ASN A 333 -36.98 -12.82 -13.40
CA ASN A 333 -35.78 -12.87 -14.23
C ASN A 333 -34.52 -12.71 -13.35
N PRO A 334 -33.80 -13.81 -13.05
CA PRO A 334 -32.62 -13.77 -12.19
C PRO A 334 -31.43 -12.99 -12.79
N ASP A 335 -31.38 -12.80 -14.12
CA ASP A 335 -30.28 -12.08 -14.79
C ASP A 335 -30.31 -10.56 -14.52
N LEU A 336 -31.43 -10.07 -13.98
CA LEU A 336 -31.65 -8.67 -13.59
C LEU A 336 -31.26 -8.37 -12.15
N VAL A 337 -30.67 -9.33 -11.43
CA VAL A 337 -30.31 -9.19 -10.01
C VAL A 337 -28.82 -9.46 -9.81
N VAL A 338 -28.17 -8.58 -9.06
CA VAL A 338 -26.82 -8.82 -8.52
C VAL A 338 -26.98 -9.43 -7.14
N ARG A 339 -26.24 -10.51 -6.89
CA ARG A 339 -26.21 -11.21 -5.61
C ARG A 339 -25.13 -10.66 -4.70
N ASP A 340 -25.34 -10.75 -3.39
CA ASP A 340 -24.31 -10.47 -2.40
C ASP A 340 -23.30 -11.62 -2.28
N LYS A 341 -22.36 -11.48 -1.34
CA LYS A 341 -21.33 -12.48 -1.04
C LYS A 341 -21.87 -13.83 -0.55
N ASN A 342 -23.10 -13.87 -0.02
CA ASN A 342 -23.76 -15.09 0.43
C ASN A 342 -24.59 -15.74 -0.69
N GLY A 343 -24.67 -15.10 -1.87
CA GLY A 343 -25.48 -15.54 -3.00
C GLY A 343 -26.93 -15.09 -2.91
N GLU A 344 -27.28 -14.21 -1.98
CA GLU A 344 -28.64 -13.69 -1.79
C GLU A 344 -28.90 -12.52 -2.74
N ALA A 345 -30.13 -12.38 -3.23
CA ALA A 345 -30.53 -11.24 -4.07
C ALA A 345 -30.28 -9.92 -3.33
N TYR A 346 -29.47 -9.03 -3.90
CA TYR A 346 -28.99 -7.83 -3.20
C TYR A 346 -29.43 -6.52 -3.86
N THR A 347 -29.23 -6.40 -5.17
CA THR A 347 -29.59 -5.18 -5.91
C THR A 347 -30.09 -5.50 -7.31
N VAL A 348 -30.99 -4.65 -7.81
CA VAL A 348 -31.55 -4.77 -9.15
C VAL A 348 -30.68 -4.02 -10.16
N ARG A 349 -30.46 -4.63 -11.32
CA ARG A 349 -29.79 -4.01 -12.47
C ARG A 349 -30.74 -3.05 -13.19
N TYR A 350 -30.99 -1.90 -12.58
CA TYR A 350 -31.91 -0.88 -13.11
C TYR A 350 -31.48 -0.37 -14.50
N ASP A 351 -30.18 -0.38 -14.81
CA ASP A 351 -29.64 -0.10 -16.14
C ASP A 351 -30.14 -1.08 -17.21
N ALA A 352 -30.15 -2.37 -16.90
CA ALA A 352 -30.69 -3.41 -17.79
C ALA A 352 -32.22 -3.28 -17.94
N VAL A 353 -32.93 -3.03 -16.84
CA VAL A 353 -34.39 -2.79 -16.86
C VAL A 353 -34.73 -1.60 -17.77
N ASN A 354 -34.00 -0.49 -17.67
CA ASN A 354 -34.21 0.69 -18.52
C ASN A 354 -34.00 0.38 -20.01
N ALA A 355 -32.99 -0.42 -20.36
CA ALA A 355 -32.76 -0.83 -21.73
C ALA A 355 -33.87 -1.74 -22.27
N MET A 356 -34.38 -2.66 -21.45
CA MET A 356 -35.51 -3.53 -21.81
C MET A 356 -36.81 -2.74 -21.95
N LEU A 357 -37.05 -1.76 -21.07
CA LEU A 357 -38.21 -0.85 -21.16
C LEU A 357 -38.22 -0.08 -22.47
N LEU A 358 -37.05 0.38 -22.94
CA LEU A 358 -36.93 1.02 -24.25
C LEU A 358 -37.35 0.08 -25.38
N ASN A 359 -36.95 -1.20 -25.34
CA ASN A 359 -37.34 -2.16 -26.38
C ASN A 359 -38.87 -2.39 -26.41
N GLU A 360 -39.48 -2.61 -25.25
CA GLU A 360 -40.95 -2.78 -25.14
C GLU A 360 -41.72 -1.52 -25.54
N PHE A 361 -41.22 -0.33 -25.15
CA PHE A 361 -41.78 0.93 -25.60
C PHE A 361 -41.75 1.07 -27.13
N LEU A 362 -40.63 0.72 -27.76
CA LEU A 362 -40.50 0.76 -29.22
C LEU A 362 -41.41 -0.25 -29.92
N LYS A 363 -41.62 -1.44 -29.35
CA LYS A 363 -42.59 -2.42 -29.88
C LYS A 363 -44.00 -1.87 -29.82
N GLU A 364 -44.43 -1.36 -28.66
CA GLU A 364 -45.79 -0.85 -28.50
C GLU A 364 -46.02 0.38 -29.38
N HIS A 365 -45.03 1.26 -29.53
CA HIS A 365 -45.12 2.40 -30.43
C HIS A 365 -45.35 1.99 -31.89
N ARG A 366 -44.67 0.95 -32.38
CA ARG A 366 -44.91 0.40 -33.74
C ARG A 366 -46.31 -0.16 -33.88
N LYS A 367 -46.78 -0.92 -32.88
CA LYS A 367 -48.11 -1.51 -32.87
C LYS A 367 -49.21 -0.45 -32.89
N VAL A 368 -49.05 0.61 -32.09
CA VAL A 368 -49.98 1.76 -32.09
C VAL A 368 -50.01 2.42 -33.47
N HIS A 369 -48.85 2.64 -34.09
CA HIS A 369 -48.79 3.23 -35.43
C HIS A 369 -49.49 2.36 -36.49
N GLU A 370 -49.31 1.04 -36.47
CA GLU A 370 -50.01 0.11 -37.38
C GLU A 370 -51.53 0.15 -37.15
N LEU A 371 -51.99 0.22 -35.90
CA LEU A 371 -53.41 0.36 -35.57
C LEU A 371 -53.99 1.67 -36.10
N GLU A 372 -53.27 2.79 -36.00
CA GLU A 372 -53.69 4.08 -36.56
C GLU A 372 -53.85 4.03 -38.09
N VAL A 373 -52.91 3.40 -38.79
CA VAL A 373 -52.98 3.21 -40.25
C VAL A 373 -54.17 2.32 -40.63
N ASN A 374 -54.38 1.22 -39.91
CA ASN A 374 -55.49 0.31 -40.14
C ASN A 374 -56.84 0.99 -39.86
N ALA A 375 -56.94 1.76 -38.78
CA ALA A 375 -58.13 2.54 -38.46
C ALA A 375 -58.44 3.59 -39.54
N ALA A 376 -57.43 4.28 -40.07
CA ALA A 376 -57.60 5.22 -41.18
C ALA A 376 -58.08 4.52 -42.47
N SER A 377 -57.59 3.31 -42.75
CA SER A 377 -58.05 2.51 -43.89
C SER A 377 -59.51 2.04 -43.70
N GLN A 378 -59.86 1.56 -42.51
CA GLN A 378 -61.22 1.17 -42.17
C GLN A 378 -62.19 2.35 -42.26
N GLN A 379 -61.78 3.53 -41.80
CA GLN A 379 -62.56 4.75 -41.91
C GLN A 379 -62.89 5.09 -43.37
N LYS A 380 -61.92 4.99 -44.28
CA LYS A 380 -62.15 5.15 -45.73
C LYS A 380 -63.13 4.13 -46.31
N GLN A 381 -63.05 2.88 -45.86
CA GLN A 381 -63.98 1.83 -46.31
C GLN A 381 -65.41 2.07 -45.81
N ILE A 382 -65.58 2.54 -44.56
CA ILE A 382 -66.87 2.90 -43.98
C ILE A 382 -67.50 4.07 -44.76
N GLU A 383 -66.70 5.09 -45.10
CA GLU A 383 -67.16 6.21 -45.94
C GLU A 383 -67.63 5.74 -47.32
N ALA A 384 -66.87 4.86 -47.97
CA ALA A 384 -67.24 4.28 -49.26
C ALA A 384 -68.53 3.45 -49.20
N LEU A 385 -68.68 2.61 -48.17
CA LEU A 385 -69.89 1.80 -47.97
C LEU A 385 -71.12 2.68 -47.68
N THR A 386 -70.95 3.72 -46.87
CA THR A 386 -72.02 4.68 -46.54
C THR A 386 -72.51 5.41 -47.79
N ALA A 387 -71.58 5.87 -48.64
CA ALA A 387 -71.93 6.47 -49.92
C ALA A 387 -72.67 5.48 -50.85
N GLY A 388 -72.25 4.21 -50.87
CA GLY A 388 -72.94 3.15 -51.59
C GLY A 388 -74.38 2.92 -51.08
N LEU A 389 -74.57 2.86 -49.76
CA LEU A 389 -75.89 2.70 -49.13
C LEU A 389 -76.82 3.88 -49.44
N GLN A 390 -76.32 5.12 -49.38
CA GLN A 390 -77.10 6.30 -49.78
C GLN A 390 -77.56 6.21 -51.23
N LYS A 391 -76.70 5.75 -52.14
CA LYS A 391 -77.04 5.55 -53.55
C LYS A 391 -78.13 4.50 -53.75
N VAL A 392 -78.04 3.37 -53.05
CA VAL A 392 -79.08 2.32 -53.08
C VAL A 392 -80.39 2.82 -52.50
N SER A 393 -80.35 3.54 -51.37
CA SER A 393 -81.55 4.15 -50.76
C SER A 393 -82.25 5.10 -51.73
N ALA A 394 -81.48 5.98 -52.39
CA ALA A 394 -82.00 6.89 -53.41
C ALA A 394 -82.64 6.14 -54.60
N GLN A 395 -82.05 5.03 -55.04
CA GLN A 395 -82.64 4.17 -56.08
C GLN A 395 -83.96 3.53 -55.63
N VAL A 396 -84.04 3.05 -54.39
CA VAL A 396 -85.25 2.43 -53.83
C VAL A 396 -86.38 3.46 -53.68
N GLU A 397 -86.10 4.67 -53.21
CA GLU A 397 -87.07 5.76 -53.15
C GLU A 397 -87.59 6.17 -54.54
N ALA A 398 -86.71 6.22 -55.54
CA ALA A 398 -87.10 6.47 -56.93
C ALA A 398 -88.01 5.38 -57.51
N THR A 399 -87.84 4.12 -57.09
CA THR A 399 -88.75 3.03 -57.49
C THR A 399 -90.09 3.02 -56.75
N ARG A 400 -90.17 3.48 -55.50
CA ARG A 400 -91.43 3.58 -54.73
C ARG A 400 -92.33 4.75 -55.14
N SER A 401 -91.77 5.77 -55.76
CA SER A 401 -92.48 7.00 -56.16
C SER A 401 -93.16 6.92 -57.54
N LYS A 402 -93.12 5.76 -58.22
CA LYS A 402 -93.99 5.49 -59.37
C LYS A 402 -95.33 4.91 -58.88
N PRO A 403 -96.47 5.62 -59.01
CA PRO A 403 -97.78 5.02 -58.78
C PRO A 403 -98.09 4.09 -59.95
N GLU A 404 -98.49 2.85 -59.67
CA GLU A 404 -99.18 1.99 -60.62
C GLU A 404 -100.54 2.63 -60.91
N ILE A 405 -100.65 3.38 -62.01
CA ILE A 405 -101.95 3.77 -62.56
C ILE A 405 -102.48 2.55 -63.30
N ALA A 406 -103.27 1.72 -62.61
CA ALA A 406 -104.15 0.78 -63.28
C ALA A 406 -105.28 1.59 -63.94
N MET A 407 -105.14 1.84 -65.24
CA MET A 407 -106.24 2.34 -66.06
C MET A 407 -107.26 1.23 -66.25
N ASP A 408 -108.39 1.43 -65.57
CA ASP A 408 -109.69 0.86 -65.91
C ASP A 408 -110.04 1.23 -67.37
N ASN A 409 -110.43 0.24 -68.17
CA ASN A 409 -111.01 0.46 -69.49
C ASN A 409 -112.23 -0.45 -69.64
N GLN A 410 -113.36 0.25 -69.78
CA GLN A 410 -114.74 -0.11 -70.10
C GLN A 410 -115.01 -1.41 -70.85
#